data_AF-A0A3Q0JBI1-F1
#
_entry.id   AF-A0A3Q0JBI1-F1
#
_cell.length_a   1.000
_cell.length_b   1.000
_cell.length_c   1.000
_cell.angle_alpha   90.00
_cell.angle_beta   90.00
_cell.angle_gamma   90.00
#
_symmetry.space_group_name_H-M   'P 1'
#
loop_
_entity.id
_entity.type
_entity.pdbx_description
1 polymer ?
#
loop_
_entity_poly.entity_id
_entity_poly.type
_entity_poly.pdbx_seq_one_letter_code
_entity_poly.pdbx_strand_id
1 'polypeptide(L)' 'MILITGSHKAFALYKAIEEGVNHMWTVSAFQMHPCTIMICDEDATQELRVKTVKYFKALSSVHQKMIED' A
#
# COMPACT_ATOMS: atom_id res chain seq x y z
N MET A 1 2.51 10.02 -4.08
CA MET A 1 1.88 8.87 -4.77
C MET A 1 2.96 7.86 -5.09
N ILE A 2 2.75 6.58 -4.79
CA ILE A 2 3.72 5.49 -5.00
C ILE A 2 3.01 4.37 -5.76
N LEU A 3 3.59 3.91 -6.86
CA LEU A 3 3.06 2.82 -7.68
C LEU A 3 3.89 1.56 -7.48
N ILE A 4 3.22 0.44 -7.16
CA ILE A 4 3.87 -0.82 -6.77
C ILE A 4 3.21 -1.95 -7.55
N THR A 5 3.96 -2.54 -8.48
CA THR A 5 3.47 -3.62 -9.33
C THR A 5 4.40 -4.83 -9.32
N GLY A 6 3.82 -6.01 -9.41
CA GLY A 6 4.49 -7.29 -9.46
C GLY A 6 4.78 -7.91 -8.10
N SER A 7 4.77 -9.25 -8.07
CA SER A 7 4.97 -10.07 -6.87
C SER A 7 6.34 -9.86 -6.21
N HIS A 8 7.37 -9.51 -6.98
CA HIS A 8 8.72 -9.21 -6.45
C HIS A 8 8.74 -7.99 -5.53
N LYS A 9 7.72 -7.13 -5.56
CA LYS A 9 7.59 -5.98 -4.66
C LYS A 9 6.68 -6.25 -3.46
N ALA A 10 6.05 -7.42 -3.38
CA ALA A 10 5.08 -7.71 -2.33
C ALA A 10 5.70 -7.66 -0.93
N PHE A 11 6.91 -8.21 -0.77
CA PHE A 11 7.62 -8.17 0.51
C PHE A 11 8.00 -6.75 0.93
N ALA A 12 8.40 -5.90 -0.02
CA ALA A 12 8.70 -4.51 0.25
C ALA A 12 7.44 -3.73 0.67
N LEU A 13 6.29 -4.03 0.06
CA LEU A 13 5.00 -3.44 0.44
C LEU A 13 4.58 -3.84 1.86
N TYR A 14 4.75 -5.12 2.21
CA TYR A 14 4.51 -5.61 3.57
C TYR A 14 5.36 -4.85 4.60
N LYS A 15 6.66 -4.70 4.36
CA LYS A 15 7.57 -3.93 5.22
C LYS A 15 7.20 -2.45 5.32
N ALA A 16 6.68 -1.87 4.24
CA ALA A 16 6.35 -0.46 4.19
C ALA A 16 5.03 -0.11 4.89
N ILE A 17 4.06 -1.04 4.97
CA ILE A 17 2.71 -0.77 5.48
C ILE A 17 2.42 -1.47 6.81
N GLU A 18 2.82 -2.74 6.96
CA GLU A 18 2.45 -3.53 8.14
C GLU A 18 3.51 -3.48 9.26
N GLU A 19 4.76 -3.20 8.91
CA GLU A 19 5.82 -2.94 9.89
C GLU A 19 5.95 -1.45 10.20
N GLY A 20 6.71 -1.12 11.25
CA GLY A 20 6.95 0.26 11.65
C GLY A 20 7.95 0.99 10.76
N VAL A 21 8.06 2.30 10.97
CA VAL A 21 9.03 3.17 10.29
C VAL A 21 10.46 2.68 10.56
N ASN A 22 11.20 2.37 9.50
CA ASN A 22 12.56 1.87 9.55
C ASN A 22 13.41 2.39 8.38
N HIS A 23 14.64 2.82 8.65
CA HIS A 23 15.57 3.31 7.63
C HIS A 23 16.02 2.23 6.63
N MET A 24 15.97 0.94 7.01
CA MET A 24 16.24 -0.17 6.08
C MET A 24 15.17 -0.27 4.97
N TRP A 25 13.97 0.25 5.23
CA TRP A 25 12.84 0.27 4.29
C TRP A 25 12.29 1.68 4.20
N THR A 26 12.98 2.54 3.45
CA THR A 26 12.71 3.99 3.41
C THR A 26 11.28 4.35 3.01
N VAL A 27 10.58 3.48 2.28
CA VAL A 27 9.16 3.66 1.93
C VAL A 27 8.26 3.70 3.18
N SER A 28 8.66 3.08 4.29
CA SER A 28 7.94 3.16 5.57
C SER A 28 7.86 4.59 6.13
N ALA A 29 8.76 5.50 5.74
CA ALA A 29 8.71 6.90 6.16
C ALA A 29 7.41 7.61 5.72
N PHE A 30 6.77 7.13 4.65
CA PHE A 30 5.51 7.67 4.17
C PHE A 30 4.32 7.42 5.11
N GLN A 31 4.46 6.54 6.11
CA GLN A 31 3.47 6.40 7.20
C GLN A 31 3.32 7.70 8.00
N MET A 32 4.37 8.54 8.06
CA MET A 32 4.33 9.84 8.75
C MET A 32 3.92 11.00 7.84
N HIS A 33 3.75 10.75 6.54
CA HIS A 33 3.43 11.79 5.57
C HIS A 33 1.90 12.00 5.52
N PRO A 34 1.40 13.24 5.62
CA PRO A 34 -0.03 13.52 5.77
C PRO A 34 -0.89 13.11 4.57
N CYS A 35 -0.30 13.05 3.36
CA CYS A 35 -1.01 12.75 2.11
C CYS A 35 -0.26 11.71 1.28
N THR A 36 -0.37 10.43 1.63
CA THR A 36 0.26 9.32 0.89
C THR A 36 -0.80 8.44 0.24
N ILE A 37 -0.63 8.18 -1.05
CA ILE A 37 -1.42 7.21 -1.81
C ILE A 37 -0.46 6.16 -2.36
N MET A 38 -0.69 4.88 -2.02
CA MET A 38 0.02 3.74 -2.57
C MET A 38 -0.94 2.96 -3.47
N ILE A 39 -0.59 2.83 -4.74
CA ILE A 39 -1.36 2.10 -5.75
C ILE A 39 -0.64 0.79 -6.01
N CYS A 40 -1.37 -0.33 -5.89
CA CYS A 40 -0.81 -1.67 -6.06
C CYS A 40 -1.69 -2.56 -6.93
N ASP A 41 -1.05 -3.50 -7.64
CA ASP A 41 -1.72 -4.61 -8.31
C ASP A 41 -1.96 -5.78 -7.34
N GLU A 42 -2.73 -6.78 -7.77
CA GLU A 42 -3.04 -7.93 -6.92
C GLU A 42 -1.78 -8.74 -6.57
N ASP A 43 -0.83 -8.86 -7.50
CA ASP A 43 0.41 -9.60 -7.30
C ASP A 43 1.30 -8.97 -6.21
N ALA A 44 1.34 -7.64 -6.11
CA ALA A 44 2.06 -6.95 -5.05
C ALA A 44 1.42 -7.11 -3.66
N THR A 45 0.19 -7.64 -3.55
CA THR A 45 -0.50 -7.80 -2.26
C THR A 45 -0.32 -9.18 -1.61
N GLN A 46 0.43 -10.09 -2.24
CA GLN A 46 0.54 -11.50 -1.81
C GLN A 46 1.11 -11.68 -0.39
N GLU A 47 2.03 -10.80 0.03
CA GLU A 47 2.68 -10.85 1.36
C GLU A 47 1.92 -10.08 2.44
N LEU A 48 0.82 -9.39 2.09
CA LEU A 48 0.01 -8.65 3.05
C LEU A 48 -0.95 -9.56 3.82
N ARG A 49 -1.33 -9.16 5.04
CA ARG A 49 -2.39 -9.86 5.77
C ARG A 49 -3.71 -9.69 5.04
N VAL A 50 -4.49 -10.78 5.02
CA VAL A 50 -5.85 -10.81 4.44
C VAL A 50 -6.75 -9.68 4.99
N LYS A 51 -6.60 -9.32 6.27
CA LYS A 51 -7.36 -8.23 6.89
C LYS A 51 -7.02 -6.87 6.26
N THR A 52 -5.75 -6.59 6.00
CA THR A 52 -5.27 -5.35 5.40
C THR A 52 -5.83 -5.19 4.00
N VAL A 53 -5.72 -6.23 3.18
CA VAL A 53 -6.25 -6.24 1.80
C VAL A 53 -7.77 -6.06 1.80
N LYS A 54 -8.51 -6.78 2.65
CA LYS A 54 -9.97 -6.65 2.76
C LYS A 54 -10.41 -5.24 3.16
N TYR A 55 -9.70 -4.60 4.09
CA TYR A 55 -10.00 -3.24 4.52
C TYR A 55 -9.90 -2.24 3.36
N PHE A 56 -8.78 -2.26 2.62
CA PHE A 56 -8.59 -1.32 1.51
C PHE A 56 -9.46 -1.64 0.30
N LYS A 57 -9.75 -2.92 0.01
CA LYS A 57 -10.72 -3.29 -1.03
C LYS A 57 -12.13 -2.78 -0.70
N ALA A 58 -12.54 -2.80 0.57
CA ALA A 58 -13.83 -2.25 0.98
C ALA A 58 -13.92 -0.72 0.80
N LEU A 59 -12.80 -0.01 0.93
CA LEU A 59 -12.70 1.43 0.70
C LEU A 59 -12.55 1.83 -0.77
N SER A 60 -12.42 0.87 -1.69
CA SER A 60 -12.17 1.11 -3.11
C SER A 60 -13.23 2.02 -3.75
N SER A 61 -14.51 1.86 -3.38
CA SER A 61 -15.61 2.68 -3.89
C SER A 61 -15.48 4.17 -3.53
N VAL A 62 -14.87 4.49 -2.39
CA VAL A 62 -14.63 5.87 -1.97
C VAL A 62 -13.43 6.44 -2.73
N HIS A 63 -12.36 5.65 -2.87
CA HIS A 63 -11.17 6.09 -3.59
C HIS A 63 -11.40 6.26 -5.09
N GLN A 64 -12.32 5.49 -5.68
CA GLN A 64 -12.66 5.60 -7.11
C GLN A 64 -13.18 6.99 -7.49
N LYS A 65 -13.90 7.66 -6.57
CA LYS A 65 -14.39 9.03 -6.77
C LYS A 65 -13.25 10.03 -7.02
N MET A 66 -12.06 9.78 -6.49
CA MET A 66 -10.89 10.64 -6.70
C MET A 66 -10.34 10.60 -8.14
N ILE A 67 -10.81 9.66 -8.97
CA ILE A 67 -10.42 9.52 -10.39
C ILE A 67 -11.49 10.13 -11.30
N GLU A 68 -12.75 10.18 -10.83
CA GLU A 68 -13.90 10.63 -11.62
C GLU A 68 -14.06 12.16 -11.63
N ASP A 69 -13.50 12.86 -10.62
CA ASP A 69 -13.41 14.32 -10.54
C ASP A 69 -12.15 14.87 -11.25
#